data_AF-A0A7D5NJ10-F1
#
_entry.id   AF-A0A7D5NJ10-F1
#
_cell.length_a   1.000
_cell.length_b   1.000
_cell.length_c   1.000
_cell.angle_alpha   90.00
_cell.angle_beta   90.00
_cell.angle_gamma   90.00
#
_symmetry.space_group_name_H-M   'P 1'
#
loop_
_entity.id
_entity.type
_entity.pdbx_description
1 polymer ?
#
loop_
_entity_poly.entity_id
_entity_poly.type
_entity_poly.pdbx_seq_one_letter_code
_entity_poly.pdbx_strand_id
1 'polypeptide(L)'
;MNNKNNSLDRLARVTAYICGVPLGAIINKYRFQNTFSQKIRFARTLFQYVALELGYDRIQIGKFLGLKNLDARPLKRLQHTYDDSERIKLLVKQAYKKQIIYLAGKVSNSSYEHVIEKFAKAEEELIRNGYIVINPTSLIPEEVGWELAMRTLVPYLSYCDAICLLPDWEESEGAKIEYDLAKKLGLEIIFFKT
;
A
#
# COMPACT_ATOMS: atom_id res chain seq x y z
N MET A 1 13.89 6.82 -20.10
CA MET A 1 13.10 7.14 -18.90
C MET A 1 13.08 5.90 -18.01
N ASN A 2 13.82 5.90 -16.91
CA ASN A 2 13.89 4.76 -15.99
C ASN A 2 12.55 4.60 -15.29
N ASN A 3 11.77 3.62 -15.75
CA ASN A 3 10.42 3.38 -15.27
C ASN A 3 10.48 2.72 -13.89
N LYS A 4 10.70 3.52 -12.84
CA LYS A 4 10.62 3.10 -11.43
C LYS A 4 9.26 2.44 -11.08
N ASN A 5 8.27 2.57 -11.96
CA ASN A 5 6.90 2.10 -11.80
C ASN A 5 6.59 0.73 -12.44
N ASN A 6 7.59 -0.06 -12.85
CA ASN A 6 7.35 -1.40 -13.41
C ASN A 6 8.26 -2.47 -12.79
N SER A 7 8.04 -2.77 -11.51
CA SER A 7 8.85 -3.74 -10.75
C SER A 7 7.99 -4.74 -9.96
N LEU A 8 8.57 -5.91 -9.68
CA LEU A 8 7.98 -6.89 -8.76
C LEU A 8 7.81 -6.33 -7.34
N ASP A 9 8.67 -5.39 -6.92
CA ASP A 9 8.52 -4.66 -5.65
C ASP A 9 7.19 -3.89 -5.61
N ARG A 10 6.93 -3.10 -6.65
CA ARG A 10 5.68 -2.35 -6.78
C ARG A 10 4.46 -3.26 -6.81
N LEU A 11 4.53 -4.35 -7.56
CA LEU A 11 3.46 -5.33 -7.58
C LEU A 11 3.21 -5.94 -6.19
N ALA A 12 4.27 -6.20 -5.43
CA ALA A 12 4.16 -6.72 -4.06
C ALA A 12 3.50 -5.70 -3.14
N ARG A 13 3.88 -4.41 -3.19
CA ARG A 13 3.27 -3.33 -2.41
C ARG A 13 1.79 -3.17 -2.70
N VAL A 14 1.41 -3.08 -3.98
CA VAL A 14 0.01 -2.97 -4.42
C VAL A 14 -0.80 -4.19 -3.99
N THR A 15 -0.26 -5.40 -4.20
CA THR A 15 -0.96 -6.64 -3.82
C THR A 15 -1.16 -6.72 -2.32
N ALA A 16 -0.13 -6.37 -1.53
CA ALA A 16 -0.21 -6.38 -0.07
C ALA A 16 -1.26 -5.38 0.45
N TYR A 17 -1.26 -4.16 -0.10
CA TYR A 17 -2.22 -3.11 0.25
C TYR A 17 -3.66 -3.54 -0.08
N ILE A 18 -3.95 -3.93 -1.32
CA ILE A 18 -5.30 -4.35 -1.75
C ILE A 18 -5.78 -5.57 -0.98
N CYS A 19 -4.89 -6.55 -0.76
CA CYS A 19 -5.23 -7.71 0.03
C CYS A 19 -5.28 -7.40 1.53
N GLY A 20 -4.90 -6.22 2.03
CA GLY A 20 -4.85 -5.92 3.46
C GLY A 20 -4.00 -6.91 4.26
N VAL A 21 -2.78 -7.18 3.77
CA VAL A 21 -1.77 -8.00 4.43
C VAL A 21 -0.46 -7.22 4.56
N PRO A 22 0.38 -7.49 5.57
CA PRO A 22 1.70 -6.86 5.66
C PRO A 22 2.55 -7.12 4.41
N LEU A 23 3.31 -6.12 3.94
CA LEU A 23 4.19 -6.27 2.77
C LEU A 23 5.12 -7.48 2.89
N GLY A 24 5.68 -7.70 4.09
CA GLY A 24 6.55 -8.84 4.39
C GLY A 24 5.88 -10.21 4.17
N ALA A 25 4.55 -10.31 4.19
CA ALA A 25 3.83 -11.56 3.94
C ALA A 25 3.89 -12.01 2.46
N ILE A 26 4.12 -11.07 1.52
CA ILE A 26 4.34 -11.38 0.11
C ILE A 26 5.74 -11.97 -0.08
N ILE A 27 6.75 -11.34 0.51
CA ILE A 27 8.17 -11.64 0.25
C ILE A 27 8.66 -12.79 1.13
N ASN A 28 8.39 -12.76 2.44
CA ASN A 28 8.98 -13.68 3.41
C ASN A 28 8.06 -14.87 3.74
N LYS A 29 8.65 -16.06 3.91
CA LYS A 29 7.98 -17.29 4.37
C LYS A 29 8.02 -17.43 5.90
N TYR A 30 7.84 -16.35 6.67
CA TYR A 30 7.52 -16.59 8.08
C TYR A 30 6.29 -17.50 8.11
N ARG A 31 6.43 -18.67 8.75
CA ARG A 31 5.31 -19.57 9.02
C ARG A 31 4.39 -18.82 9.96
N PHE A 32 3.46 -18.05 9.41
CA PHE A 32 2.34 -17.52 10.17
C PHE A 32 1.57 -18.73 10.68
N GLN A 33 1.79 -19.10 11.94
CA GLN A 33 0.97 -20.10 12.61
C GLN A 33 -0.39 -19.45 12.89
N ASN A 34 -1.45 -20.10 12.40
CA ASN A 34 -2.88 -19.75 12.56
C ASN A 34 -3.47 -18.56 11.77
N THR A 35 -4.80 -18.67 11.58
CA THR A 35 -5.89 -17.82 11.02
C THR A 35 -5.62 -16.92 9.82
N PHE A 36 -4.51 -16.18 9.75
CA PHE A 36 -4.12 -15.34 8.59
C PHE A 36 -3.63 -16.14 7.38
N SER A 37 -3.46 -17.46 7.54
CA SER A 37 -2.85 -18.34 6.54
C SER A 37 -3.58 -18.35 5.19
N GLN A 38 -4.91 -18.19 5.17
CA GLN A 38 -5.69 -18.21 3.93
C GLN A 38 -5.52 -16.92 3.13
N LYS A 39 -5.71 -15.77 3.78
CA LYS A 39 -5.56 -14.44 3.18
C LYS A 39 -4.13 -14.18 2.67
N ILE A 40 -3.12 -14.59 3.44
CA ILE A 40 -1.71 -14.51 3.02
C ILE A 40 -1.43 -15.46 1.84
N ARG A 41 -1.93 -16.70 1.88
CA ARG A 41 -1.80 -17.62 0.74
C ARG A 41 -2.47 -17.05 -0.51
N PHE A 42 -3.66 -16.47 -0.37
CA PHE A 42 -4.36 -15.79 -1.46
C PHE A 42 -3.51 -14.65 -2.03
N ALA A 43 -3.07 -13.70 -1.20
CA ALA A 43 -2.26 -12.56 -1.63
C ALA A 43 -0.97 -12.99 -2.35
N ARG A 44 -0.27 -14.00 -1.82
CA ARG A 44 0.94 -14.57 -2.46
C ARG A 44 0.65 -15.24 -3.80
N THR A 45 -0.48 -15.93 -3.90
CA THR A 45 -0.88 -16.59 -5.16
C THR A 45 -1.30 -15.55 -6.19
N LEU A 46 -2.05 -14.52 -5.76
CA LEU A 46 -2.46 -13.40 -6.59
C LEU A 46 -1.25 -12.63 -7.13
N PHE A 47 -0.27 -12.31 -6.27
CA PHE A 47 0.98 -11.69 -6.68
C PHE A 47 1.68 -12.47 -7.81
N GLN A 48 1.88 -13.78 -7.61
CA GLN A 48 2.54 -14.63 -8.61
C GLN A 48 1.74 -14.70 -9.92
N TYR A 49 0.41 -14.79 -9.83
CA TYR A 49 -0.46 -14.85 -10.99
C TYR A 49 -0.39 -13.55 -11.80
N VAL A 50 -0.58 -12.40 -11.15
CA VAL A 50 -0.52 -11.10 -11.82
C VAL A 50 0.88 -10.83 -12.37
N ALA A 51 1.95 -11.24 -11.67
CA ALA A 51 3.31 -11.11 -12.17
C ALA A 51 3.51 -11.84 -13.51
N LEU A 52 3.01 -13.08 -13.61
CA LEU A 52 3.06 -13.85 -14.86
C LEU A 52 2.24 -13.18 -15.97
N GLU A 53 1.05 -12.67 -15.67
CA GLU A 53 0.23 -11.94 -16.67
C GLU A 53 0.87 -10.61 -17.12
N LEU A 54 1.68 -9.99 -16.26
CA LEU A 54 2.45 -8.79 -16.60
C LEU A 54 3.73 -9.10 -17.39
N GLY A 55 4.01 -10.38 -17.64
CA GLY A 55 5.15 -10.82 -18.46
C GLY A 55 6.42 -11.14 -17.68
N TYR A 56 6.40 -11.14 -16.34
CA TYR A 56 7.55 -11.60 -15.56
C TYR A 56 7.67 -13.12 -15.64
N ASP A 57 8.88 -13.61 -15.87
CA ASP A 57 9.14 -15.04 -15.88
C ASP A 57 9.29 -15.62 -14.46
N ARG A 58 9.25 -16.96 -14.36
CA ARG A 58 9.33 -17.67 -13.08
C ARG A 58 10.67 -17.49 -12.35
N ILE A 59 11.74 -17.23 -13.08
CA ILE A 59 13.09 -17.03 -12.53
C ILE A 59 13.14 -15.65 -11.87
N GLN A 60 12.63 -14.62 -12.53
CA GLN A 60 12.51 -13.27 -12.00
C GLN A 60 11.66 -13.25 -10.72
N ILE A 61 10.48 -13.88 -10.76
CA ILE A 61 9.57 -13.99 -9.60
C ILE A 61 10.24 -14.79 -8.47
N GLY A 62 10.87 -15.93 -8.80
CA GLY A 62 11.59 -16.75 -7.83
C GLY A 62 12.69 -15.98 -7.13
N LYS A 63 13.54 -15.27 -7.88
CA LYS A 63 14.62 -14.44 -7.35
C LYS A 63 14.09 -13.35 -6.41
N PHE A 64 13.03 -12.64 -6.81
CA PHE A 64 12.40 -11.60 -5.99
C PHE A 64 11.86 -12.16 -4.66
N LEU A 65 11.23 -13.35 -4.70
CA LEU A 65 10.70 -14.02 -3.51
C LEU A 65 11.77 -14.77 -2.69
N GLY A 66 13.04 -14.72 -3.07
CA GLY A 66 14.12 -15.49 -2.41
C GLY A 66 13.95 -17.01 -2.55
N LEU A 67 13.35 -17.48 -3.64
CA LEU A 67 13.08 -18.89 -3.92
C LEU A 67 14.07 -19.47 -4.93
N LYS A 68 14.53 -20.71 -4.69
CA LYS A 68 15.35 -21.47 -5.65
C LYS A 68 14.55 -21.90 -6.87
N ASN A 69 13.27 -22.27 -6.69
CA ASN A 69 12.34 -22.69 -7.73
C ASN A 69 10.92 -22.20 -7.40
N LEU A 70 10.18 -21.73 -8.41
CA LEU A 70 8.77 -21.35 -8.28
C LEU A 70 7.87 -22.51 -8.72
N ASP A 71 7.07 -23.04 -7.78
CA ASP A 71 6.04 -24.01 -8.11
C ASP A 71 4.83 -23.30 -8.74
N ALA A 72 4.52 -23.61 -9.99
CA ALA A 72 3.43 -22.98 -10.75
C ALA A 72 2.05 -23.64 -10.54
N ARG A 73 1.98 -24.76 -9.81
CA ARG A 73 0.71 -25.46 -9.50
C ARG A 73 -0.34 -24.63 -8.73
N PRO A 74 0.02 -23.65 -7.87
CA PRO A 74 -0.95 -22.83 -7.14
C PRO A 74 -1.84 -21.93 -8.04
N LEU A 75 -1.44 -21.68 -9.29
CA LEU A 75 -2.13 -20.77 -10.20
C LEU A 75 -3.51 -21.28 -10.65
N LYS A 76 -3.73 -22.60 -10.69
CA LYS A 76 -5.03 -23.19 -11.06
C LYS A 76 -6.06 -23.21 -9.91
N ARG A 77 -5.63 -23.02 -8.65
CA ARG A 77 -6.53 -23.08 -7.47
C ARG A 77 -7.24 -21.77 -7.15
N LEU A 78 -6.76 -20.64 -7.69
CA LEU A 78 -7.35 -19.32 -7.46
C LEU A 78 -8.82 -19.24 -7.90
N GLN A 79 -9.17 -19.89 -9.02
CA GLN A 79 -10.50 -19.87 -9.62
C GLN A 79 -11.60 -20.48 -8.74
N HIS A 80 -11.26 -21.31 -7.74
CA HIS A 80 -12.24 -22.04 -6.92
C HIS A 80 -12.29 -21.62 -5.45
N THR A 81 -11.41 -20.70 -5.01
CA THR A 81 -11.25 -20.42 -3.55
C THR A 81 -11.90 -19.10 -3.11
N TYR A 82 -12.14 -18.15 -4.03
CA TYR A 82 -12.76 -16.85 -3.73
C TYR A 82 -13.66 -16.41 -4.89
N ASP A 83 -14.93 -16.17 -4.61
CA ASP A 83 -15.93 -15.67 -5.58
C ASP A 83 -15.50 -14.33 -6.21
N ASP A 84 -14.80 -13.48 -5.43
CA ASP A 84 -14.28 -12.18 -5.86
C ASP A 84 -12.87 -12.21 -6.48
N SER A 85 -12.27 -13.38 -6.69
CA SER A 85 -10.85 -13.48 -7.11
C SER A 85 -10.53 -12.74 -8.40
N GLU A 86 -11.43 -12.78 -9.39
CA GLU A 86 -11.28 -12.06 -10.66
C GLU A 86 -11.37 -10.55 -10.50
N ARG A 87 -12.30 -10.07 -9.65
CA ARG A 87 -12.44 -8.65 -9.32
C ARG A 87 -11.17 -8.13 -8.65
N ILE A 88 -10.66 -8.83 -7.63
CA ILE A 88 -9.46 -8.42 -6.89
C ILE A 88 -8.23 -8.43 -7.82
N LYS A 89 -8.13 -9.42 -8.71
CA LYS A 89 -7.10 -9.45 -9.75
C LYS A 89 -7.14 -8.19 -10.63
N LEU A 90 -8.32 -7.81 -11.11
CA LEU A 90 -8.47 -6.61 -11.92
C LEU A 90 -8.06 -5.36 -11.16
N LEU A 91 -8.47 -5.24 -9.88
CA LEU A 91 -8.07 -4.14 -9.01
C LEU A 91 -6.55 -4.05 -8.86
N VAL A 92 -5.85 -5.18 -8.61
CA VAL A 92 -4.38 -5.21 -8.52
C VAL A 92 -3.74 -4.76 -9.84
N LYS A 93 -4.23 -5.23 -11.00
CA LYS A 93 -3.69 -4.85 -12.31
C LYS A 93 -3.89 -3.37 -12.64
N GLN A 94 -5.03 -2.80 -12.24
CA GLN A 94 -5.30 -1.37 -12.40
C GLN A 94 -4.42 -0.54 -11.47
N ALA A 95 -4.36 -0.94 -10.19
CA ALA A 95 -3.55 -0.26 -9.18
C ALA A 95 -2.06 -0.34 -9.44
N TYR A 96 -1.58 -1.43 -10.04
CA TYR A 96 -0.20 -1.57 -10.48
C TYR A 96 0.27 -0.43 -11.39
N LYS A 97 -0.65 0.23 -12.10
CA LYS A 97 -0.34 1.35 -13.00
C LYS A 97 -0.41 2.73 -12.34
N LYS A 98 -0.86 2.83 -11.07
CA LYS A 98 -1.12 4.10 -10.36
C LYS A 98 -0.25 4.25 -9.11
N GLN A 99 0.39 5.40 -8.91
CA GLN A 99 1.15 5.62 -7.69
C GLN A 99 0.25 5.61 -6.45
N ILE A 100 0.72 4.98 -5.37
CA ILE A 100 0.08 5.02 -4.05
C ILE A 100 0.68 6.20 -3.27
N ILE A 101 -0.17 7.09 -2.78
CA ILE A 101 0.23 8.29 -2.05
C ILE A 101 -0.38 8.32 -0.67
N TYR A 102 0.43 8.60 0.35
CA TYR A 102 -0.04 8.77 1.72
C TYR A 102 -0.29 10.26 2.02
N LEU A 103 -1.45 10.61 2.56
CA LEU A 103 -1.72 11.97 3.04
C LEU A 103 -1.17 12.18 4.45
N ALA A 104 -0.44 13.27 4.67
CA ALA A 104 0.11 13.64 5.97
C ALA A 104 -0.14 15.12 6.27
N GLY A 105 -0.66 15.41 7.45
CA GLY A 105 -1.04 16.76 7.87
C GLY A 105 -1.36 16.83 9.37
N LYS A 106 -1.77 17.99 9.85
CA LYS A 106 -2.14 18.17 11.26
C LYS A 106 -3.54 17.60 11.54
N VAL A 107 -3.67 16.86 12.63
CA VAL A 107 -4.97 16.37 13.13
C VAL A 107 -5.31 16.99 14.48
N SER A 108 -4.30 17.21 15.34
CA SER A 108 -4.49 17.76 16.67
C SER A 108 -4.84 19.26 16.66
N ASN A 109 -5.55 19.70 17.71
CA ASN A 109 -5.89 21.09 17.98
C ASN A 109 -6.68 21.80 16.87
N SER A 110 -7.42 21.03 16.05
CA SER A 110 -8.39 21.51 15.06
C SER A 110 -9.76 20.88 15.37
N SER A 111 -10.86 21.46 14.90
CA SER A 111 -12.13 20.74 14.93
C SER A 111 -12.02 19.51 14.02
N TYR A 112 -12.57 18.38 14.46
CA TYR A 112 -12.48 17.13 13.68
C TYR A 112 -13.17 17.24 12.32
N GLU A 113 -14.28 17.99 12.24
CA GLU A 113 -14.94 18.31 10.97
C GLU A 113 -13.97 18.98 9.98
N HIS A 114 -13.21 19.98 10.42
CA HIS A 114 -12.20 20.63 9.59
C HIS A 114 -11.07 19.68 9.16
N VAL A 115 -10.69 18.75 10.03
CA VAL A 115 -9.71 17.69 9.69
C VAL A 115 -10.25 16.79 8.59
N ILE A 116 -11.50 16.32 8.70
CA ILE A 116 -12.10 15.47 7.67
C ILE A 116 -12.21 16.22 6.35
N GLU A 117 -12.71 17.45 6.37
CA GLU A 117 -12.88 18.27 5.15
C GLU A 117 -11.56 18.48 4.39
N LYS A 118 -10.49 18.90 5.09
CA LYS A 118 -9.22 19.20 4.41
C LYS A 118 -8.55 17.95 3.86
N PHE A 119 -8.62 16.82 4.58
CA PHE A 119 -8.08 15.54 4.09
C PHE A 119 -8.91 15.00 2.92
N ALA A 120 -10.24 15.09 2.98
CA ALA A 120 -11.12 14.70 1.88
C ALA A 120 -10.89 15.54 0.62
N LYS A 121 -10.73 16.87 0.76
CA LYS A 121 -10.40 17.76 -0.37
C LYS A 121 -9.10 17.32 -1.08
N ALA A 122 -8.06 17.04 -0.30
CA ALA A 122 -6.77 16.59 -0.84
C ALA A 122 -6.88 15.20 -1.48
N GLU A 123 -7.61 14.29 -0.85
CA GLU A 123 -7.87 12.95 -1.38
C GLU A 123 -8.60 13.01 -2.73
N GLU A 124 -9.67 13.80 -2.84
CA GLU A 124 -10.43 13.97 -4.08
C GLU A 124 -9.58 14.54 -5.22
N GLU A 125 -8.72 15.52 -4.92
CA GLU A 125 -7.82 16.10 -5.91
C GLU A 125 -6.76 15.10 -6.39
N LEU A 126 -6.15 14.34 -5.47
CA LEU A 126 -5.16 13.33 -5.82
C LEU A 126 -5.80 12.15 -6.58
N ILE A 127 -7.01 11.73 -6.22
CA ILE A 127 -7.76 10.71 -6.97
C ILE A 127 -8.04 11.20 -8.40
N ARG A 128 -8.46 12.46 -8.58
CA ARG A 128 -8.65 13.08 -9.91
C ARG A 128 -7.36 13.10 -10.73
N ASN A 129 -6.22 13.27 -10.07
CA ASN A 129 -4.89 13.21 -10.69
C ASN A 129 -4.38 11.77 -10.93
N GLY A 130 -5.18 10.75 -10.64
CA GLY A 130 -4.90 9.36 -10.98
C GLY A 130 -4.15 8.56 -9.92
N TYR A 131 -3.96 9.12 -8.72
CA TYR A 131 -3.33 8.42 -7.60
C TYR A 131 -4.28 7.43 -6.90
N ILE A 132 -3.69 6.47 -6.19
CA ILE A 132 -4.36 5.73 -5.12
C ILE A 132 -4.00 6.43 -3.82
N VAL A 133 -5.00 6.93 -3.09
CA VAL A 133 -4.76 7.72 -1.89
C VAL A 133 -4.94 6.85 -0.66
N ILE A 134 -4.01 6.95 0.27
CA ILE A 134 -4.13 6.45 1.63
C ILE A 134 -4.37 7.65 2.52
N ASN A 135 -5.62 7.80 2.96
CA ASN A 135 -6.06 8.86 3.84
C ASN A 135 -6.13 8.34 5.30
N PRO A 136 -5.26 8.82 6.22
CA PRO A 136 -5.20 8.31 7.58
C PRO A 136 -6.50 8.51 8.37
N THR A 137 -7.29 9.54 8.07
CA THR A 137 -8.55 9.83 8.78
C THR A 137 -9.64 8.79 8.51
N SER A 138 -9.51 8.02 7.43
CA SER A 138 -10.42 6.92 7.10
C SER A 138 -9.96 5.56 7.66
N LEU A 139 -8.77 5.50 8.26
CA LEU A 139 -8.15 4.25 8.72
C LEU A 139 -8.25 4.06 10.24
N ILE A 140 -8.38 5.13 11.00
CA ILE A 140 -8.45 5.10 12.46
C ILE A 140 -9.58 6.01 12.97
N PRO A 141 -10.27 5.63 14.06
CA PRO A 141 -11.19 6.53 14.76
C PRO A 141 -10.51 7.78 15.33
N GLU A 142 -11.27 8.85 15.54
CA GLU A 142 -10.80 10.12 16.13
C GLU A 142 -10.22 9.93 17.53
N GLU A 143 -10.84 9.06 18.32
CA GLU A 143 -10.56 8.88 19.75
C GLU A 143 -9.27 8.09 20.01
N VAL A 144 -8.58 7.64 18.97
CA VAL A 144 -7.33 6.89 19.09
C VAL A 144 -6.21 7.81 19.55
N GLY A 145 -5.62 7.48 20.70
CA GLY A 145 -4.44 8.18 21.23
C GLY A 145 -3.26 8.15 20.26
N TRP A 146 -2.45 9.22 20.32
CA TRP A 146 -1.38 9.48 19.36
C TRP A 146 -0.41 8.31 19.16
N GLU A 147 0.03 7.63 20.23
CA GLU A 147 0.97 6.52 20.13
C GLU A 147 0.39 5.32 19.36
N LEU A 148 -0.90 5.02 19.59
CA LEU A 148 -1.59 3.93 18.91
C LEU A 148 -1.88 4.30 17.46
N ALA A 149 -2.24 5.56 17.21
CA ALA A 149 -2.40 6.10 15.86
C ALA A 149 -1.10 5.95 15.05
N MET A 150 0.04 6.43 15.58
CA MET A 150 1.33 6.35 14.89
C MET A 150 1.78 4.89 14.65
N ARG A 151 1.62 4.00 15.64
CA ARG A 151 1.94 2.57 15.48
C ARG A 151 1.08 1.88 14.41
N THR A 152 -0.12 2.38 14.18
CA THR A 152 -1.06 1.84 13.18
C THR A 152 -0.81 2.41 11.79
N LEU A 153 -0.55 3.71 11.70
CA LEU A 153 -0.46 4.46 10.44
C LEU A 153 0.92 4.40 9.78
N VAL A 154 2.01 4.50 10.55
CA VAL A 154 3.38 4.48 10.01
C VAL A 154 3.67 3.28 9.09
N PRO A 155 3.20 2.05 9.38
CA PRO A 155 3.37 0.91 8.47
C PRO A 155 2.77 1.11 7.07
N TYR A 156 1.75 1.98 6.90
CA TYR A 156 1.15 2.22 5.59
C TYR A 156 2.11 2.91 4.60
N LEU A 157 3.09 3.67 5.09
CA LEU A 157 4.14 4.26 4.25
C LEU A 157 4.94 3.19 3.49
N SER A 158 5.00 1.95 4.01
CA SER A 158 5.71 0.85 3.33
C SER A 158 5.05 0.41 2.01
N TYR A 159 3.77 0.76 1.80
CA TYR A 159 3.08 0.48 0.54
C TYR A 159 3.25 1.61 -0.48
N CYS A 160 3.60 2.81 -0.02
CA CYS A 160 3.46 4.04 -0.80
C CYS A 160 4.64 4.30 -1.74
N ASP A 161 4.35 4.97 -2.86
CA ASP A 161 5.35 5.53 -3.77
C ASP A 161 5.69 6.98 -3.42
N ALA A 162 4.73 7.68 -2.81
CA ALA A 162 4.84 9.08 -2.45
C ALA A 162 4.16 9.39 -1.10
N ILE A 163 4.53 10.52 -0.51
CA ILE A 163 3.81 11.19 0.57
C ILE A 163 3.35 12.56 0.07
N CYS A 164 2.11 12.94 0.37
CA CYS A 164 1.58 14.27 0.13
C CYS A 164 1.42 14.99 1.48
N LEU A 165 2.15 16.08 1.63
CA LEU A 165 2.16 16.92 2.83
C LEU A 165 1.13 18.03 2.66
N LEU A 166 0.13 18.07 3.55
CA LEU A 166 -0.85 19.15 3.64
C LEU A 166 -0.19 20.45 4.13
N PRO A 167 -0.78 21.64 3.89
CA PRO A 167 -0.14 22.92 4.22
C PRO A 167 0.32 23.08 5.68
N ASP A 168 -0.31 22.37 6.62
CA ASP A 168 -0.03 22.42 8.05
C ASP A 168 0.86 21.28 8.56
N TRP A 169 1.52 20.52 7.67
CA TRP A 169 2.33 19.35 8.04
C TRP A 169 3.48 19.71 9.00
N GLU A 170 4.07 20.89 8.88
CA GLU A 170 5.17 21.36 9.75
C GLU A 170 4.72 21.63 11.19
N GLU A 171 3.41 21.73 11.43
CA GLU A 171 2.83 21.88 12.77
C GLU A 171 2.40 20.54 13.38
N SER A 172 2.58 19.44 12.66
CA SER A 172 2.14 18.10 13.05
C SER A 172 3.35 17.21 13.37
N GLU A 173 3.50 16.84 14.63
CA GLU A 173 4.56 15.91 15.05
C GLU A 173 4.43 14.55 14.36
N GLY A 174 3.20 14.09 14.10
CA GLY A 174 2.95 12.88 13.32
C GLY A 174 3.43 13.02 11.87
N ALA A 175 3.05 14.12 11.19
CA ALA A 175 3.44 14.34 9.80
C ALA A 175 4.95 14.53 9.62
N LYS A 176 5.65 15.12 10.61
CA LYS A 176 7.12 15.21 10.60
C LYS A 176 7.79 13.83 10.65
N ILE A 177 7.31 12.94 11.53
CA ILE A 177 7.80 11.56 11.62
C ILE A 177 7.60 10.83 10.29
N GLU A 178 6.40 10.98 9.71
CA GLU A 178 6.04 10.38 8.43
C GLU A 178 6.90 10.92 7.28
N TYR A 179 7.14 12.23 7.23
CA TYR A 179 8.04 12.89 6.27
C TYR A 179 9.48 12.37 6.38
N ASP A 180 10.05 12.33 7.60
CA ASP A 180 11.42 11.85 7.82
C ASP A 180 11.57 10.39 7.41
N LEU A 181 10.58 9.55 7.71
CA LEU A 181 10.56 8.16 7.27
C LEU A 181 10.42 8.07 5.75
N ALA A 182 9.52 8.85 5.15
CA ALA A 182 9.32 8.87 3.70
C ALA A 182 10.61 9.24 2.96
N LYS A 183 11.33 10.25 3.45
CA LYS A 183 12.63 10.66 2.93
C LYS A 183 13.68 9.54 3.05
N LYS A 184 13.75 8.85 4.19
CA LYS A 184 14.68 7.72 4.41
C LYS A 184 14.37 6.51 3.53
N LEU A 185 13.08 6.26 3.27
CA LEU A 185 12.62 5.20 2.39
C LEU A 185 12.70 5.57 0.90
N GLY A 186 13.02 6.83 0.58
CA GLY A 186 13.17 7.31 -0.80
C GLY A 186 11.83 7.51 -1.53
N LEU A 187 10.75 7.77 -0.80
CA LEU A 187 9.45 8.13 -1.36
C LEU A 187 9.53 9.52 -2.00
N GLU A 188 8.70 9.72 -3.03
CA GLU A 188 8.49 11.05 -3.59
C GLU A 188 7.77 11.95 -2.57
N ILE A 189 8.28 13.17 -2.39
CA ILE A 189 7.67 14.17 -1.48
C ILE A 189 6.89 15.16 -2.32
N ILE A 190 5.59 15.26 -2.06
CA ILE A 190 4.67 16.18 -2.74
C ILE A 190 4.11 17.14 -1.69
N PHE A 191 4.07 18.44 -2.01
CA PHE A 191 3.43 19.45 -1.17
C PHE A 191 2.07 19.81 -1.77
N PHE A 192 1.01 19.62 -1.01
CA PHE A 192 -0.35 19.96 -1.44
C PHE A 192 -0.51 21.48 -1.47
N LYS A 193 -1.06 22.01 -2.57
CA LYS A 193 -1.36 23.44 -2.73
C LYS A 193 -2.87 23.62 -2.70
N THR A 194 -3.33 24.54 -1.85
CA THR A 194 -4.74 24.77 -1.57
C THR A 194 -5.48 25.54 -2.67
#